data_AF-A0A842WSD8-F1
#
_entry.id   AF-A0A842WSD8-F1
#
_cell.length_a   1.000
_cell.length_b   1.000
_cell.length_c   1.000
_cell.angle_alpha   90.00
_cell.angle_beta   90.00
_cell.angle_gamma   90.00
#
_symmetry.space_group_name_H-M   'P 1'
#
loop_
_entity.id
_entity.type
_entity.pdbx_description
1 polymer ?
#
loop_
_entity_poly.entity_id
_entity_poly.type
_entity_poly.pdbx_seq_one_letter_code
_entity_poly.pdbx_strand_id
1 'polypeptide(L)'
;MSQSKERSTSGISGAGRWLAVASELPCSVIILVVIGRFLGQSWWGYQGATWGSIIGAILGFFFGVYGVYKTVNFLDRIEQKQNVRTTYMPSVEEIFEDVKFDLEEDE
;
A
#
# COMPACT_ATOMS: atom_id res chain seq x y z
N MET A 1 -17.00 -13.23 32.76
CA MET A 1 -17.61 -12.29 31.78
C MET A 1 -16.48 -11.43 31.23
N SER A 2 -15.76 -11.92 30.22
CA SER A 2 -16.01 -11.81 28.77
C SER A 2 -15.78 -10.40 28.20
N GLN A 3 -14.59 -10.27 27.60
CA GLN A 3 -14.24 -9.55 26.38
C GLN A 3 -14.65 -8.09 26.20
N SER A 4 -13.71 -7.18 26.45
CA SER A 4 -13.74 -5.84 25.89
C SER A 4 -12.32 -5.27 25.73
N LYS A 5 -11.47 -5.86 24.90
CA LYS A 5 -10.17 -5.24 24.55
C LYS A 5 -9.50 -5.78 23.27
N GLU A 6 -10.27 -5.95 22.20
CA GLU A 6 -9.70 -6.16 20.85
C GLU A 6 -10.52 -5.39 19.79
N ARG A 7 -10.48 -4.06 19.85
CA ARG A 7 -10.97 -3.19 18.76
C ARG A 7 -10.22 -1.86 18.78
N SER A 8 -8.93 -1.83 18.46
CA SER A 8 -8.28 -0.53 18.16
C SER A 8 -6.99 -0.56 17.35
N THR A 9 -6.37 -1.71 17.06
CA THR A 9 -5.10 -1.74 16.33
C THR A 9 -5.23 -1.88 14.80
N SER A 10 -6.40 -2.22 14.25
CA SER A 10 -6.63 -2.27 12.78
C SER A 10 -6.85 -0.91 12.10
N GLY A 11 -7.05 0.17 12.86
CA GLY A 11 -7.47 1.47 12.30
C GLY A 11 -6.39 2.22 11.51
N ILE A 12 -5.12 2.16 11.97
CA ILE A 12 -4.01 2.91 11.35
C ILE A 12 -3.29 2.08 10.28
N SER A 13 -3.17 0.77 10.47
CA SER A 13 -2.55 -0.14 9.48
C SER A 13 -3.31 -0.15 8.15
N GLY A 14 -4.65 -0.10 8.19
CA GLY A 14 -5.47 -0.01 6.98
C GLY A 14 -5.48 1.37 6.31
N ALA A 15 -5.22 2.45 7.06
CA ALA A 15 -5.27 3.81 6.54
C ALA A 15 -4.19 4.08 5.50
N GLY A 16 -2.96 3.55 5.71
CA GLY A 16 -1.87 3.68 4.75
C GLY A 16 -2.18 3.05 3.39
N ARG A 17 -2.88 1.90 3.37
CA ARG A 17 -3.31 1.23 2.14
C ARG A 17 -4.25 2.10 1.31
N TRP A 18 -5.27 2.66 1.96
CA TRP A 18 -6.25 3.49 1.27
C TRP A 18 -5.67 4.84 0.84
N LEU A 19 -4.68 5.37 1.57
CA LEU A 19 -3.98 6.60 1.20
C LEU A 19 -3.09 6.38 -0.04
N ALA A 20 -2.36 5.27 -0.11
CA ALA A 20 -1.60 4.88 -1.29
C ALA A 20 -2.53 4.73 -2.52
N VAL A 21 -3.63 4.01 -2.37
CA VAL A 21 -4.65 3.83 -3.41
C VAL A 21 -5.26 5.16 -3.86
N ALA A 22 -5.62 6.04 -2.92
CA ALA A 22 -6.26 7.32 -3.20
C ALA A 22 -5.34 8.30 -3.93
N SER A 23 -4.02 8.20 -3.74
CA SER A 23 -3.03 9.07 -4.40
C SER A 23 -2.58 8.56 -5.77
N GLU A 24 -2.57 7.24 -5.98
CA GLU A 24 -2.06 6.62 -7.21
C GLU A 24 -2.95 6.90 -8.43
N LEU A 25 -4.27 6.86 -8.27
CA LEU A 25 -5.23 7.12 -9.36
C LEU A 25 -5.17 8.58 -9.87
N PRO A 26 -5.30 9.63 -9.03
CA PRO A 26 -5.20 11.00 -9.52
C PRO A 26 -3.81 11.30 -10.10
N CYS A 27 -2.74 10.74 -9.53
CA CYS A 27 -1.38 10.95 -10.03
C CYS A 27 -1.19 10.40 -11.45
N SER A 28 -1.58 9.14 -11.68
CA SER A 28 -1.47 8.50 -13.01
C SER A 28 -2.30 9.22 -14.07
N VAL A 29 -3.51 9.68 -13.72
CA VAL A 29 -4.35 10.49 -14.61
C VAL A 29 -3.68 11.80 -14.98
N ILE A 30 -3.19 12.56 -13.99
CA ILE A 30 -2.55 13.87 -14.24
C ILE A 30 -1.31 13.70 -15.13
N ILE A 31 -0.46 12.71 -14.84
CA ILE A 31 0.76 12.46 -15.62
C ILE A 31 0.41 12.15 -17.09
N LEU A 32 -0.54 11.24 -17.34
CA LEU A 32 -0.89 10.86 -18.70
C LEU A 32 -1.69 11.94 -19.44
N VAL A 33 -2.47 12.77 -18.74
CA VAL A 33 -3.06 13.99 -19.32
C VAL A 33 -1.98 14.95 -19.80
N VAL A 34 -0.96 15.22 -18.98
CA VAL A 34 0.14 16.13 -19.34
C VAL A 34 0.92 15.59 -20.54
N ILE A 35 1.30 14.31 -20.51
CA ILE A 35 2.01 13.66 -21.61
C ILE A 35 1.16 13.67 -22.89
N GLY A 36 -0.11 13.30 -22.79
CA GLY A 36 -1.05 13.31 -23.91
C GLY A 36 -1.21 14.69 -24.51
N ARG A 37 -1.31 15.73 -23.69
CA ARG A 37 -1.36 17.12 -24.14
C ARG A 37 -0.09 17.51 -24.92
N PHE A 38 1.09 17.21 -24.40
CA PHE A 38 2.36 17.55 -25.06
C PHE A 38 2.54 16.82 -26.40
N LEU A 39 2.21 15.52 -26.44
CA LEU A 39 2.24 14.73 -27.66
C LEU A 39 1.23 15.26 -28.69
N GLY A 40 0.00 15.51 -28.26
CA GLY A 40 -1.05 16.03 -29.13
C GLY A 40 -0.73 17.42 -29.68
N GLN A 41 -0.18 18.30 -28.85
CA GLN A 41 0.26 19.64 -29.27
C GLN A 41 1.35 19.55 -30.35
N SER A 42 2.23 18.55 -30.28
CA SER A 42 3.31 18.35 -31.23
C SER A 42 2.83 17.83 -32.59
N TRP A 43 1.66 17.20 -32.67
CA TRP A 43 1.12 16.64 -33.93
C TRP A 43 0.12 17.56 -34.63
N TRP A 44 -0.76 18.21 -33.88
CA TRP A 44 -1.89 18.97 -34.46
C TRP A 44 -2.10 20.36 -33.84
N GLY A 45 -1.08 20.89 -33.15
CA GLY A 45 -1.15 22.19 -32.50
C GLY A 45 -2.20 22.23 -31.39
N TYR A 46 -2.93 23.35 -31.27
CA TYR A 46 -3.87 23.57 -30.16
C TYR A 46 -4.98 22.50 -30.10
N GLN A 47 -5.54 22.11 -31.24
CA GLN A 47 -6.61 21.10 -31.29
C GLN A 47 -6.10 19.71 -30.94
N GLY A 48 -4.86 19.38 -31.34
CA GLY A 48 -4.19 18.15 -30.95
C GLY A 48 -3.95 18.08 -29.44
N ALA A 49 -3.65 19.20 -28.78
CA ALA A 49 -3.48 19.24 -27.33
C ALA A 49 -4.75 18.81 -26.57
N THR A 50 -5.94 19.21 -27.04
CA THR A 50 -7.22 18.83 -26.44
C THR A 50 -7.54 17.35 -26.65
N TRP A 51 -7.36 16.84 -27.86
CA TRP A 51 -7.58 15.41 -28.11
C TRP A 51 -6.56 14.53 -27.39
N GLY A 52 -5.31 14.98 -27.35
CA GLY A 52 -4.23 14.33 -26.62
C GLY A 52 -4.49 14.27 -25.12
N SER A 53 -5.02 15.35 -24.51
CA SER A 53 -5.38 15.33 -23.09
C SER A 53 -6.57 14.40 -22.80
N ILE A 54 -7.56 14.32 -23.69
CA ILE A 54 -8.70 13.39 -23.55
C ILE A 54 -8.21 11.93 -23.60
N ILE A 55 -7.41 11.59 -24.61
CA ILE A 55 -6.85 10.23 -24.74
C ILE A 55 -5.94 9.92 -23.54
N GLY A 56 -5.12 10.88 -23.14
CA GLY A 56 -4.26 10.79 -21.96
C GLY A 56 -5.05 10.55 -20.67
N ALA A 57 -6.18 11.24 -20.48
CA ALA A 57 -7.06 11.03 -19.32
C ALA A 57 -7.65 9.61 -19.31
N ILE A 58 -8.12 9.13 -20.45
CA ILE A 58 -8.71 7.79 -20.58
C ILE A 58 -7.67 6.72 -20.27
N LEU A 59 -6.49 6.79 -20.91
CA LEU A 59 -5.39 5.86 -20.63
C LEU A 59 -4.93 5.97 -19.18
N GLY A 60 -4.80 7.20 -18.66
CA GLY A 60 -4.50 7.51 -17.26
C GLY A 60 -5.43 6.81 -16.29
N PHE A 61 -6.72 6.87 -16.56
CA PHE A 61 -7.73 6.22 -15.73
C PHE A 61 -7.59 4.69 -15.76
N PHE A 62 -7.50 4.08 -16.93
CA PHE A 62 -7.37 2.62 -17.03
C PHE A 62 -6.06 2.10 -16.41
N PHE A 63 -4.93 2.76 -16.69
CA PHE A 63 -3.65 2.41 -16.07
C PHE A 63 -3.66 2.65 -14.55
N GLY A 64 -4.26 3.74 -14.09
CA GLY A 64 -4.41 4.04 -12.67
C GLY A 64 -5.25 3.01 -11.92
N VAL A 65 -6.41 2.63 -12.48
CA VAL A 65 -7.27 1.57 -11.90
C VAL A 65 -6.53 0.23 -11.87
N TYR A 66 -5.81 -0.11 -12.94
CA TYR A 66 -4.99 -1.33 -12.96
C TYR A 66 -3.85 -1.29 -11.95
N GLY A 67 -3.18 -0.14 -11.78
CA GLY A 67 -2.15 0.09 -10.77
C GLY A 67 -2.70 -0.14 -9.36
N VAL A 68 -3.80 0.53 -9.02
CA VAL A 68 -4.52 0.35 -7.75
C VAL A 68 -4.87 -1.13 -7.51
N TYR A 69 -5.42 -1.82 -8.50
CA TYR A 69 -5.74 -3.25 -8.39
C TYR A 69 -4.50 -4.10 -8.05
N LYS A 70 -3.37 -3.83 -8.70
CA LYS A 70 -2.10 -4.52 -8.44
C LYS A 70 -1.54 -4.17 -7.06
N THR A 71 -1.58 -2.91 -6.66
CA THR A 71 -1.12 -2.42 -5.35
C THR A 71 -1.90 -3.08 -4.22
N VAL A 72 -3.24 -3.15 -4.32
CA VAL A 72 -4.08 -3.83 -3.32
C VAL A 72 -3.72 -5.31 -3.22
N ASN A 73 -3.64 -6.01 -4.35
CA ASN A 73 -3.31 -7.45 -4.37
C ASN A 73 -1.89 -7.72 -3.83
N PHE A 74 -0.94 -6.82 -4.09
CA PHE A 74 0.40 -6.92 -3.52
C PHE A 74 0.39 -6.73 -1.99
N LEU A 75 -0.34 -5.74 -1.48
CA LEU A 75 -0.48 -5.52 -0.04
C LEU A 75 -1.18 -6.70 0.65
N ASP A 76 -2.25 -7.23 0.07
CA ASP A 76 -2.96 -8.40 0.62
C ASP A 76 -2.03 -9.63 0.73
N ARG A 77 -1.15 -9.83 -0.27
CA ARG A 77 -0.14 -10.90 -0.23
C ARG A 77 0.91 -10.70 0.86
N ILE A 78 1.33 -9.45 1.09
CA ILE A 78 2.26 -9.14 2.18
C ILE A 78 1.58 -9.41 3.52
N GLU A 79 0.35 -8.92 3.71
CA GLU A 79 -0.41 -9.09 4.94
C GLU A 79 -0.63 -10.57 5.27
N GLN A 80 -0.99 -11.39 4.27
CA GLN A 80 -1.09 -12.84 4.45
C GLN A 80 0.23 -13.48 4.90
N LYS A 81 1.36 -13.09 4.32
CA LYS A 81 2.68 -13.61 4.72
C LYS A 81 3.10 -13.14 6.11
N GLN A 82 2.75 -11.92 6.48
CA GLN A 82 3.11 -11.32 7.75
C GLN A 82 2.29 -11.92 8.90
N ASN A 83 0.99 -12.14 8.69
CA ASN A 83 0.11 -12.76 9.67
C ASN A 83 0.56 -14.20 10.02
N VAL A 84 1.11 -14.93 9.04
CA VAL A 84 1.73 -16.26 9.27
C VAL A 84 3.00 -16.17 10.13
N ARG A 85 3.71 -15.03 10.12
CA ARG A 85 4.99 -14.86 10.82
C ARG A 85 4.87 -14.25 12.22
N THR A 86 3.72 -13.67 12.56
CA THR A 86 3.51 -12.97 13.83
C THR A 86 2.99 -13.84 14.97
N THR A 87 2.62 -15.09 14.72
CA THR A 87 2.31 -16.05 15.80
C THR A 87 3.57 -16.81 16.18
N TYR A 88 4.55 -16.13 16.79
CA TYR A 88 5.47 -16.83 17.68
C TYR A 88 4.80 -16.94 19.03
N MET A 89 4.21 -18.10 19.30
CA MET A 89 3.85 -18.49 20.66
C MET A 89 5.02 -19.35 21.15
N PRO A 90 5.79 -18.90 22.16
CA PRO A 90 6.85 -19.71 22.74
C PRO A 90 6.26 -21.04 23.20
N SER A 91 7.03 -22.11 23.09
CA SER A 91 6.57 -23.41 23.58
C SER A 91 6.38 -23.35 25.10
N VAL A 92 5.55 -24.23 25.64
CA VAL A 92 5.27 -24.28 27.08
C VAL A 92 6.58 -24.45 27.87
N GLU A 93 7.52 -25.20 27.31
CA GLU A 93 8.86 -25.43 27.86
C GLU A 93 9.70 -24.14 27.94
N GLU A 94 9.63 -23.27 26.94
CA GLU A 94 10.36 -21.98 26.91
C GLU A 94 9.74 -20.96 27.88
N ILE A 95 8.43 -21.05 28.14
CA ILE A 95 7.73 -20.19 29.12
C ILE A 95 8.14 -20.54 30.56
N PHE A 96 8.43 -21.80 30.83
CA PHE A 96 8.81 -22.30 32.16
C PHE A 96 10.32 -22.40 32.37
N GLU A 97 11.13 -22.06 31.36
CA GLU A 97 12.57 -21.97 31.53
C GLU A 97 12.88 -20.74 32.39
N ASP A 98 13.33 -20.97 33.62
CA ASP A 98 13.76 -19.92 34.54
C ASP A 98 14.86 -19.11 33.87
N VAL A 99 14.57 -17.83 33.60
CA VAL A 99 15.53 -16.89 33.02
C VAL A 99 16.71 -16.75 33.97
N LYS A 100 17.77 -17.50 33.72
CA LYS A 100 19.06 -17.32 34.40
C LYS A 100 19.70 -16.04 33.86
N PHE A 101 19.52 -14.96 34.59
CA PHE A 101 20.36 -13.78 34.42
C PHE A 101 21.72 -14.14 35.01
N ASP A 102 22.67 -14.52 34.14
CA ASP A 102 24.08 -14.51 34.49
C ASP A 102 24.49 -13.06 34.67
N LEU A 103 24.22 -12.51 35.86
CA LEU A 103 24.85 -11.29 36.32
C LEU A 103 26.27 -11.70 36.69
N GLU A 104 27.22 -11.47 35.77
CA GLU A 104 28.64 -11.49 36.12
C GLU A 104 28.81 -10.52 37.31
N GLU A 105 29.01 -11.07 38.50
CA GLU A 105 29.40 -10.29 39.67
C GLU A 105 30.81 -9.76 39.38
N ASP A 106 30.88 -8.51 38.93
CA ASP A 106 32.11 -7.74 38.80
C ASP A 106 32.83 -7.69 40.17
N GLU A 107 33.92 -8.43 40.31
CA GLU A 107 34.95 -8.25 41.36
C GLU A 107 35.78 -6.98 41.15
#